data_AF-A0A940NFI0-F1
#
_entry.id   AF-A0A940NFI0-F1
#
_cell.length_a   1.000
_cell.length_b   1.000
_cell.length_c   1.000
_cell.angle_alpha   90.00
_cell.angle_beta   90.00
_cell.angle_gamma   90.00
#
_symmetry.space_group_name_H-M   'P 1'
#
loop_
_entity.id
_entity.type
_entity.pdbx_description
1 polymer ?
#
loop_
_entity_poly.entity_id
_entity_poly.type
_entity_poly.pdbx_seq_one_letter_code
_entity_poly.pdbx_strand_id
1 'polypeptide(L)' 'MKITIIGTGYVGLVTGACLAEVGNDVFCLDVDPRKIEILNNGGMPIH' A
#
# COMPACT_ATOMS: atom_id res chain seq x y z
N MET A 1 -12.24 9.65 0.39
CA MET A 1 -11.36 10.75 -0.12
C MET A 1 -10.28 10.16 -1.03
N LYS A 2 -9.53 10.97 -1.79
CA LYS A 2 -8.36 10.50 -2.55
C LYS A 2 -7.09 10.68 -1.71
N ILE A 3 -6.38 9.59 -1.42
CA ILE A 3 -5.22 9.59 -0.51
C ILE A 3 -4.04 8.92 -1.19
N THR A 4 -2.90 9.60 -1.22
CA THR A 4 -1.63 9.02 -1.68
C THR A 4 -0.75 8.71 -0.48
N ILE A 5 -0.25 7.47 -0.40
CA ILE A 5 0.72 7.03 0.61
C ILE A 5 2.06 6.78 -0.09
N ILE A 6 3.11 7.46 0.38
CA ILE A 6 4.48 7.26 -0.11
C ILE A 6 5.21 6.33 0.87
N GLY A 7 5.49 5.12 0.41
CA GLY A 7 6.11 4.02 1.14
C GLY A 7 5.12 2.88 1.41
N THR A 8 5.50 1.67 0.99
CA THR A 8 4.78 0.40 1.22
C THR A 8 5.49 -0.49 2.25
N GLY A 9 6.13 0.13 3.24
CA GLY A 9 6.58 -0.57 4.44
C GLY A 9 5.42 -0.83 5.41
N TYR A 10 5.73 -1.35 6.60
CA TYR A 10 4.74 -1.67 7.63
C TYR A 10 3.74 -0.52 7.89
N VAL A 11 4.24 0.67 8.19
CA VAL A 11 3.39 1.81 8.54
C VAL A 11 2.51 2.23 7.36
N GLY A 12 3.12 2.49 6.20
CA GLY A 12 2.40 3.04 5.06
C GLY A 12 1.38 2.05 4.48
N LEU A 13 1.77 0.78 4.36
CA LEU A 13 0.89 -0.24 3.77
C LEU A 13 -0.29 -0.59 4.68
N VAL A 14 -0.06 -0.81 5.98
CA VAL A 14 -1.14 -1.11 6.93
C VAL A 14 -2.11 0.08 7.01
N THR A 15 -1.58 1.30 7.12
CA THR A 15 -2.40 2.51 7.15
C THR A 15 -3.20 2.68 5.86
N GLY A 16 -2.56 2.49 4.70
CA GLY A 16 -3.22 2.58 3.39
C GLY A 16 -4.33 1.56 3.23
N ALA A 17 -4.10 0.31 3.66
CA ALA A 17 -5.09 -0.76 3.64
C ALA A 17 -6.31 -0.43 4.52
N CYS A 18 -6.10 -0.02 5.77
CA CYS A 18 -7.20 0.37 6.66
C CYS A 18 -7.97 1.59 6.14
N LEU A 19 -7.27 2.58 5.56
CA LEU A 19 -7.92 3.76 4.96
C LEU A 19 -8.78 3.37 3.75
N ALA A 20 -8.32 2.42 2.94
CA ALA A 20 -9.09 1.88 1.83
C ALA A 20 -10.31 1.09 2.31
N GLU A 21 -10.15 0.28 3.36
CA GLU A 21 -11.22 -0.51 3.98
C GLU A 21 -12.38 0.38 4.50
N VAL A 22 -12.07 1.57 5.02
CA VAL A 22 -13.09 2.53 5.48
C VAL A 22 -13.64 3.45 4.37
N GLY A 23 -13.36 3.14 3.10
CA GLY A 23 -13.99 3.77 1.94
C GLY A 23 -13.22 4.92 1.29
N ASN A 24 -11.90 5.02 1.51
CA ASN A 24 -11.07 5.96 0.75
C ASN A 24 -10.51 5.32 -0.53
N ASP A 25 -10.31 6.15 -1.56
CA ASP A 25 -9.55 5.79 -2.74
C ASP A 25 -8.07 6.02 -2.43
N VAL A 26 -7.31 4.93 -2.26
CA VAL A 26 -5.94 4.96 -1.77
C VAL A 26 -4.98 4.50 -2.85
N PHE A 27 -3.96 5.32 -3.13
CA PHE A 27 -2.85 4.98 -4.01
C PHE A 27 -1.56 4.87 -3.21
N CYS A 28 -0.98 3.67 -3.16
CA CYS A 28 0.29 3.40 -2.51
C CYS A 28 1.43 3.43 -3.54
N LEU A 29 2.47 4.22 -3.27
CA LEU A 29 3.67 4.35 -4.10
C LEU A 29 4.90 3.91 -3.31
N ASP A 30 5.79 3.14 -3.93
CA ASP A 30 7.10 2.79 -3.37
C ASP A 30 8.18 2.92 -4.44
N VAL A 31 9.42 3.13 -4.02
CA VAL A 31 10.58 3.20 -4.92
C VAL A 31 11.06 1.81 -5.32
N ASP A 32 10.78 0.78 -4.52
CA ASP A 32 11.15 -0.60 -4.83
C ASP A 32 10.06 -1.28 -5.69
N PRO A 33 10.29 -1.48 -7.01
CA PRO A 33 9.29 -2.07 -7.89
C PRO A 33 8.93 -3.51 -7.49
N ARG A 34 9.83 -4.25 -6.83
CA ARG A 34 9.58 -5.63 -6.41
C ARG A 34 8.47 -5.71 -5.37
N LYS A 35 8.40 -4.75 -4.45
CA LYS A 35 7.30 -4.69 -3.46
C LYS A 35 5.96 -4.48 -4.14
N ILE A 36 5.92 -3.61 -5.14
CA ILE A 36 4.70 -3.30 -5.91
C ILE A 36 4.25 -4.52 -6.72
N GLU A 37 5.18 -5.23 -7.37
CA GLU A 37 4.87 -6.48 -8.08
C GLU A 37 4.32 -7.56 -7.13
N ILE A 38 4.94 -7.74 -5.96
CA ILE A 38 4.44 -8.70 -4.96
C ILE A 38 3.01 -8.34 -4.53
N LEU A 39 2.74 -7.07 -4.20
CA LEU A 39 1.42 -6.61 -3.79
C LEU A 39 0.36 -6.78 -4.89
N ASN A 40 0.69 -6.40 -6.13
CA ASN A 40 -0.23 -6.54 -7.27
C ASN A 40 -0.54 -8.00 -7.61
N ASN A 41 0.35 -8.93 -7.24
CA ASN A 41 0.14 -10.37 -7.34
C ASN A 41 -0.53 -10.98 -6.09
N GLY A 42 -0.97 -10.16 -5.13
CA GLY A 42 -1.63 -10.60 -3.90
C GLY A 42 -0.69 -11.12 -2.81
N GLY A 43 0.62 -10.94 -2.97
CA GLY A 43 1.64 -11.29 -1.97
C GLY A 43 1.89 -10.17 -0.95
N MET A 44 2.58 -10.52 0.14
CA MET A 44 2.86 -9.63 1.26
C MET A 44 4.38 -9.37 1.35
N PRO A 45 4.90 -8.17 0.98
CA PRO A 45 6.33 -7.85 0.99
C PRO A 45 6.93 -7.56 2.38
N ILE A 46 6.13 -7.66 3.46
CA ILE A 46 6.54 -7.39 4.85
C ILE A 46 6.00 -8.49 5.78
N HIS A 47 6.59 -8.65 6.96
CA HIS A 47 6.21 -9.65 7.97
C HIS A 47 5.56 -9.00 9.19
#